data_AF-A0A5K7ZCJ9-F1
#
_entry.id   AF-A0A5K7ZCJ9-F1
#
_cell.length_a   1.000
_cell.length_b   1.000
_cell.length_c   1.000
_cell.angle_alpha   90.00
_cell.angle_beta   90.00
_cell.angle_gamma   90.00
#
_symmetry.space_group_name_H-M   'P 1'
#
loop_
_entity.id
_entity.type
_entity.pdbx_description
1 polymer ?
#
loop_
_entity_poly.entity_id
_entity_poly.type
_entity_poly.pdbx_seq_one_letter_code
_entity_poly.pdbx_strand_id
1 'polypeptide(L)'
;MRNITYFVLCYLQDYNPLPTLFLQISAMKPKRSAHKNRQRDLFRPKLTKIIDPGHGLVKLAKVVNWDRMDEVFGQTYCPDNGRPGVSTRLMVSLHYLKFSYNLSDDDVVSGWVENPYWQYLTGC
;
A
#
# COMPACT_ATOMS: atom_id res chain seq x y z
N MET A 1 6.02 8.51 31.18
CA MET A 1 5.14 9.33 30.31
C MET A 1 5.83 10.65 30.03
N ARG A 2 5.72 11.14 28.79
CA ARG A 2 6.34 12.34 28.18
C ARG A 2 7.66 12.06 27.45
N ASN A 3 7.57 11.81 26.14
CA ASN A 3 8.57 12.21 25.14
C ASN A 3 8.04 11.96 23.70
N ILE A 4 6.92 12.63 23.36
CA ILE A 4 6.42 12.73 21.97
C ILE A 4 6.54 14.18 21.46
N THR A 5 6.80 15.14 22.35
CA THR A 5 6.81 16.58 22.04
C THR A 5 8.07 17.06 21.30
N TYR A 6 9.19 16.33 21.34
CA TYR A 6 10.41 16.76 20.65
C TYR A 6 10.43 16.48 19.15
N PHE A 7 9.60 15.56 18.66
CA PHE A 7 9.57 15.25 17.22
C PHE A 7 8.77 16.28 16.41
N VAL A 8 7.89 17.04 17.06
CA VAL A 8 7.03 18.06 16.42
C VAL A 8 7.78 19.36 16.13
N LEU A 9 8.86 19.67 16.85
CA LEU A 9 9.55 20.96 16.73
C LEU A 9 10.62 21.03 15.62
N CYS A 10 11.12 19.91 15.09
CA CYS A 10 12.10 19.96 13.99
C CYS A 10 11.48 20.12 12.60
N TYR A 11 10.16 19.93 12.44
CA TYR A 11 9.50 19.90 11.12
C TYR A 11 8.69 21.16 10.77
N LEU A 12 8.92 22.28 11.47
CA LEU A 12 8.22 23.55 11.25
C LEU A 12 9.14 24.73 10.90
N GLN A 13 10.40 24.50 10.49
CA GLN A 13 11.33 25.61 10.23
C GLN A 13 11.47 26.01 8.75
N ASP A 14 11.13 25.18 7.77
CA ASP A 14 11.40 25.50 6.36
C ASP A 14 10.11 25.68 5.53
N TYR A 15 9.38 26.76 5.85
CA TYR A 15 8.33 27.31 5.01
C TYR A 15 8.94 28.34 4.05
N ASN A 16 8.98 28.03 2.75
CA ASN A 16 9.30 29.00 1.70
C ASN A 16 8.36 28.75 0.51
N PRO A 17 7.49 29.70 0.11
CA PRO A 17 6.47 29.43 -0.91
C PRO A 17 7.03 29.76 -2.31
N LEU A 18 7.10 28.76 -3.20
CA LEU A 18 7.38 28.93 -4.63
C LEU A 18 6.30 28.20 -5.49
N PRO A 19 6.09 28.64 -6.74
CA PRO A 19 4.76 28.99 -7.26
C PRO A 19 3.98 27.83 -7.90
N THR A 20 2.69 27.74 -7.54
CA THR A 20 1.45 27.41 -8.29
C THR A 20 1.41 26.44 -9.49
N LEU A 21 2.47 25.72 -9.87
CA LEU A 21 2.44 24.73 -10.97
C LEU A 21 2.63 23.27 -10.53
N PHE A 22 2.68 22.99 -9.22
CA PHE A 22 2.91 21.63 -8.70
C PHE A 22 1.68 20.98 -8.04
N LEU A 23 0.53 21.64 -8.03
CA LEU A 23 -0.67 21.13 -7.34
C LEU A 23 -1.47 20.16 -8.22
N GLN A 24 -0.85 19.06 -8.61
CA GLN A 24 -1.60 17.81 -8.73
C GLN A 24 -1.80 17.31 -7.30
N ILE A 25 -2.76 17.92 -6.60
CA ILE A 25 -3.15 17.59 -5.22
C ILE A 25 -3.35 16.08 -5.18
N SER A 26 -2.33 15.37 -4.67
CA SER A 26 -2.48 13.98 -4.28
C SER A 26 -3.36 14.02 -3.05
N ALA A 27 -4.67 13.95 -3.25
CA ALA A 27 -5.59 13.65 -2.18
C ALA A 27 -4.99 12.50 -1.38
N MET A 28 -4.93 12.64 -0.05
CA MET A 28 -4.31 11.69 0.90
C MET A 28 -4.97 10.28 0.87
N LYS A 29 -5.90 10.08 -0.05
CA LYS A 29 -6.54 8.81 -0.38
C LYS A 29 -5.47 7.78 -0.80
N PRO A 30 -5.70 6.49 -0.47
CA PRO A 30 -4.79 5.42 -0.81
C PRO A 30 -4.51 5.40 -2.32
N LYS A 31 -3.23 5.32 -2.68
CA LYS A 31 -2.85 5.21 -4.09
C LYS A 31 -3.34 3.88 -4.64
N ARG A 32 -4.19 3.92 -5.67
CA ARG A 32 -4.53 2.72 -6.47
C ARG A 32 -3.25 2.10 -7.00
N SER A 33 -3.17 0.76 -7.03
CA SER A 33 -1.97 0.05 -7.45
C SER A 33 -1.49 0.54 -8.82
N ALA A 34 -0.21 0.86 -8.92
CA ALA A 34 0.38 1.58 -10.03
C ALA A 34 0.65 0.66 -11.23
N HIS A 35 -0.39 0.21 -11.93
CA HIS A 35 -0.25 -0.55 -13.19
C HIS A 35 -0.72 0.23 -14.43
N LYS A 36 -0.46 1.53 -14.51
CA LYS A 36 -0.72 2.30 -15.74
C LYS A 36 0.49 2.43 -16.67
N ASN A 37 1.70 2.10 -16.24
CA ASN A 37 2.91 2.31 -17.04
C ASN A 37 3.32 1.03 -17.80
N ARG A 38 2.54 0.67 -18.82
CA ARG A 38 2.74 -0.54 -19.66
C ARG A 38 4.16 -0.70 -20.21
N GLN A 39 4.90 0.40 -20.42
CA GLN A 39 6.25 0.39 -20.96
C GLN A 39 7.30 -0.18 -19.98
N ARG A 40 7.08 -0.09 -18.66
CA ARG A 40 7.97 -0.68 -17.65
C ARG A 40 7.73 -2.18 -17.42
N ASP A 41 6.61 -2.72 -17.91
CA ASP A 41 6.23 -4.13 -17.76
C ASP A 41 6.71 -5.03 -18.91
N LEU A 42 7.40 -4.48 -19.92
CA LEU A 42 7.88 -5.24 -21.09
C LEU A 42 8.87 -6.36 -20.72
N PHE A 43 9.68 -6.14 -19.68
CA PHE A 43 10.73 -7.08 -19.25
C PHE A 43 10.48 -7.69 -17.87
N ARG A 44 9.40 -7.30 -17.17
CA ARG A 44 9.02 -7.95 -15.91
C ARG A 44 8.20 -9.19 -16.22
N PRO A 45 8.64 -10.40 -15.81
CA PRO A 45 7.77 -11.55 -15.88
C PRO A 45 6.54 -11.23 -15.02
N LYS A 46 5.37 -11.17 -15.66
CA LYS A 46 4.12 -10.94 -14.95
C LYS A 46 3.98 -12.00 -13.88
N LEU A 47 3.67 -11.60 -12.66
CA LEU A 47 3.47 -12.51 -11.53
C LEU A 47 2.47 -13.62 -11.89
N THR A 48 1.46 -13.29 -12.71
CA THR A 48 0.47 -14.24 -13.27
C THR A 48 1.05 -15.36 -14.13
N LYS A 49 2.29 -15.23 -14.63
CA LYS A 49 3.00 -16.28 -15.38
C LYS A 49 3.82 -17.22 -14.48
N ILE A 50 4.05 -16.83 -13.22
CA ILE A 50 4.89 -17.57 -12.26
C ILE A 50 4.03 -18.30 -11.21
N ILE A 51 2.84 -17.75 -10.90
CA ILE A 51 1.95 -18.28 -9.86
C ILE A 51 0.90 -19.23 -10.44
N ASP A 52 0.55 -20.27 -9.67
CA ASP A 52 -0.59 -21.14 -9.98
C ASP A 52 -1.94 -20.41 -9.71
N PRO A 53 -2.82 -20.28 -10.72
CA PRO A 53 -4.18 -19.75 -10.53
C PRO A 53 -5.04 -20.56 -9.54
N GLY A 54 -4.71 -21.84 -9.31
CA GLY A 54 -5.38 -22.74 -8.39
C GLY A 54 -5.14 -22.43 -6.91
N HIS A 55 -4.08 -21.68 -6.59
CA HIS A 55 -3.65 -21.40 -5.22
C HIS A 55 -4.69 -20.60 -4.43
N GLY A 56 -4.88 -20.95 -3.15
CA GLY A 56 -5.90 -20.34 -2.28
C GLY A 56 -5.78 -18.82 -2.18
N LEU A 57 -4.56 -18.29 -2.02
CA LEU A 57 -4.33 -16.83 -1.96
C LEU A 57 -4.64 -16.11 -3.28
N VAL A 58 -4.46 -16.78 -4.42
CA VAL A 58 -4.77 -16.20 -5.74
C VAL A 58 -6.28 -16.13 -5.95
N LYS A 59 -7.00 -17.17 -5.51
CA LYS A 59 -8.47 -17.17 -5.49
C LYS A 59 -9.01 -16.10 -4.54
N LEU A 60 -8.47 -16.01 -3.33
CA LEU A 60 -8.82 -14.98 -2.35
C LEU A 60 -8.66 -13.58 -2.95
N ALA A 61 -7.53 -13.30 -3.59
CA ALA A 61 -7.26 -12.02 -4.22
C ALA A 61 -8.28 -11.62 -5.30
N LYS A 62 -8.94 -12.60 -5.93
CA LYS A 62 -9.98 -12.37 -6.95
C LYS A 62 -11.38 -12.22 -6.37
N VAL A 63 -11.65 -12.85 -5.22
CA VAL A 63 -12.97 -12.85 -4.57
C VAL A 63 -13.18 -11.60 -3.72
N VAL A 64 -12.12 -11.05 -3.13
CA VAL A 64 -12.21 -9.85 -2.29
C VAL A 64 -12.59 -8.63 -3.12
N ASN A 65 -13.63 -7.92 -2.69
CA ASN A 65 -14.03 -6.63 -3.28
C ASN A 65 -13.12 -5.50 -2.77
N TRP A 66 -12.02 -5.27 -3.49
CA TRP A 66 -11.03 -4.25 -3.14
C TRP A 66 -11.56 -2.81 -3.25
N ASP A 67 -12.47 -2.54 -4.21
CA ASP A 67 -13.06 -1.21 -4.37
C ASP A 67 -13.88 -0.81 -3.12
N ARG A 68 -14.63 -1.76 -2.55
CA ARG A 68 -15.38 -1.53 -1.32
C ARG A 68 -14.45 -1.30 -0.14
N MET A 69 -13.31 -1.99 -0.07
CA MET A 69 -12.31 -1.73 0.97
C MET A 69 -11.72 -0.33 0.81
N ASP A 70 -11.32 0.06 -0.40
CA ASP A 70 -10.81 1.42 -0.67
C ASP A 70 -11.82 2.51 -0.28
N GLU A 71 -13.11 2.29 -0.50
CA GLU A 71 -14.16 3.22 -0.10
C GLU A 71 -14.27 3.34 1.43
N VAL A 72 -14.38 2.20 2.13
CA VAL A 72 -14.55 2.16 3.59
C VAL A 72 -13.32 2.73 4.30
N PHE A 73 -12.12 2.31 3.93
CA PHE A 73 -10.89 2.82 4.53
C PHE A 73 -10.59 4.25 4.07
N GLY A 74 -10.99 4.62 2.85
CA GLY A 74 -10.84 5.97 2.32
C GLY A 74 -11.54 7.05 3.13
N GLN A 75 -12.63 6.71 3.84
CA GLN A 75 -13.33 7.62 4.76
C GLN A 75 -12.52 7.96 6.01
N THR A 76 -11.59 7.09 6.42
CA THR A 76 -10.76 7.27 7.61
C THR A 76 -9.54 8.15 7.36
N TYR A 77 -9.15 8.36 6.09
CA TYR A 77 -8.02 9.21 5.74
C TYR A 77 -8.42 10.69 5.73
N CYS A 78 -7.62 11.54 6.39
CA CYS A 78 -7.77 13.00 6.31
C CYS A 78 -7.40 13.46 4.89
N PRO A 79 -8.27 14.21 4.17
CA PRO A 79 -7.99 14.61 2.78
C PRO A 79 -6.80 15.55 2.63
N ASP A 80 -6.53 16.37 3.66
CA ASP A 80 -5.67 17.56 3.53
C ASP A 80 -4.40 17.52 4.40
N ASN A 81 -4.23 16.50 5.25
CA ASN A 81 -3.09 16.42 6.16
C ASN A 81 -2.47 15.02 6.25
N GLY A 82 -1.13 14.94 6.19
CA GLY A 82 -0.36 13.70 6.36
C GLY A 82 0.47 13.23 5.15
N ARG A 83 0.82 11.94 5.14
CA ARG A 83 1.48 11.26 4.02
C ARG A 83 0.41 10.50 3.21
N PRO A 84 0.45 10.51 1.86
CA PRO A 84 -0.48 9.73 1.05
C PRO A 84 -0.51 8.27 1.49
N GLY A 85 -1.72 7.73 1.72
CA GLY A 85 -1.91 6.36 2.16
C GLY A 85 -1.30 5.34 1.18
N VAL A 86 -0.71 4.28 1.73
CA VAL A 86 -0.40 3.06 0.96
C VAL A 86 -1.70 2.45 0.42
N SER A 87 -1.61 1.62 -0.63
CA SER A 87 -2.78 0.91 -1.16
C SER A 87 -3.51 0.16 -0.05
N THR A 88 -4.83 0.35 0.09
CA THR A 88 -5.64 -0.37 1.10
C THR A 88 -5.51 -1.87 0.92
N ARG A 89 -5.45 -2.33 -0.34
CA ARG A 89 -5.23 -3.74 -0.66
C ARG A 89 -3.93 -4.26 -0.06
N LEU A 90 -2.83 -3.52 -0.15
CA LEU A 90 -1.55 -3.88 0.45
C LEU A 90 -1.67 -3.99 1.98
N MET A 91 -2.22 -2.97 2.63
CA MET A 91 -2.42 -2.93 4.08
C MET A 91 -3.26 -4.12 4.58
N VAL A 92 -4.45 -4.32 4.01
CA VAL A 92 -5.37 -5.41 4.41
C VAL A 92 -4.74 -6.78 4.17
N SER A 93 -4.05 -6.95 3.05
CA SER A 93 -3.41 -8.22 2.70
C SER A 93 -2.27 -8.57 3.64
N LEU A 94 -1.42 -7.60 4.01
CA LEU A 94 -0.33 -7.83 4.97
C LEU A 94 -0.88 -8.17 6.36
N HIS A 95 -1.93 -7.48 6.82
CA HIS A 95 -2.60 -7.85 8.07
C HIS A 95 -3.20 -9.26 8.00
N TYR A 96 -3.86 -9.63 6.90
CA TYR A 96 -4.37 -10.98 6.73
C TYR A 96 -3.27 -12.05 6.82
N LEU A 97 -2.13 -11.83 6.18
CA LEU A 97 -0.97 -12.74 6.23
C LEU A 97 -0.39 -12.83 7.65
N LYS A 98 -0.23 -11.69 8.31
CA LYS A 98 0.23 -11.61 9.72
C LYS A 98 -0.61 -12.52 10.62
N PHE A 99 -1.93 -12.37 10.56
CA PHE A 99 -2.85 -13.14 11.40
C PHE A 99 -2.93 -14.61 10.98
N SER A 100 -2.97 -14.91 9.68
CA SER A 100 -3.13 -16.28 9.18
C SER A 100 -1.93 -17.17 9.48
N TYR A 101 -0.72 -16.60 9.47
CA TYR A 101 0.53 -17.33 9.73
C TYR A 101 1.11 -17.07 11.13
N ASN A 102 0.41 -16.30 11.97
CA ASN A 102 0.86 -15.93 13.31
C ASN A 102 2.29 -15.34 13.34
N LEU A 103 2.55 -14.39 12.45
CA LEU A 103 3.87 -13.79 12.23
C LEU A 103 4.01 -12.42 12.90
N SER A 104 5.26 -12.00 13.16
CA SER A 104 5.57 -10.62 13.53
C SER A 104 5.51 -9.69 12.31
N ASP A 105 5.48 -8.36 12.53
CA ASP A 105 5.47 -7.41 11.41
C ASP A 105 6.74 -7.52 10.55
N ASP A 106 7.90 -7.77 11.16
CA ASP A 106 9.17 -7.93 10.46
C ASP A 106 9.23 -9.24 9.65
N ASP A 107 8.69 -10.33 10.19
CA ASP A 107 8.65 -11.63 9.51
C ASP A 107 7.70 -11.61 8.31
N VAL A 108 6.57 -10.89 8.44
CA VAL A 108 5.63 -10.72 7.33
C VAL A 108 6.29 -9.98 6.17
N VAL A 109 7.04 -8.90 6.46
CA VAL A 109 7.73 -8.13 5.42
C VAL A 109 8.82 -8.98 4.76
N SER A 110 9.60 -9.72 5.56
CA SER A 110 10.65 -10.60 5.07
C SER A 110 10.09 -11.69 4.15
N GLY A 111 9.04 -12.39 4.58
CA GLY A 111 8.38 -13.42 3.76
C GLY A 111 7.66 -12.87 2.52
N TRP A 112 7.17 -11.62 2.59
CA TRP A 112 6.50 -10.96 1.45
C TRP A 112 7.47 -10.66 0.30
N VAL A 113 8.73 -10.33 0.58
CA VAL A 113 9.74 -10.10 -0.47
C VAL A 113 10.06 -11.40 -1.23
N GLU A 114 10.05 -12.53 -0.53
CA GLU A 114 10.43 -13.82 -1.09
C GLU A 114 9.27 -14.54 -1.79
N ASN A 115 8.03 -14.33 -1.35
CA ASN A 115 6.88 -15.12 -1.80
C ASN A 115 6.01 -14.42 -2.88
N PRO A 116 6.00 -14.91 -4.14
CA PRO A 116 5.22 -14.29 -5.22
C PRO A 116 3.70 -14.39 -5.01
N TYR A 117 3.21 -15.37 -4.23
CA TYR A 117 1.78 -15.48 -3.93
C TYR A 117 1.32 -14.35 -2.99
N TRP A 118 2.17 -13.94 -2.05
CA TRP A 118 1.87 -12.86 -1.12
C TRP A 118 1.88 -11.51 -1.85
N GLN A 119 2.83 -11.30 -2.75
CA GLN A 119 2.89 -10.13 -3.64
C GLN A 119 1.65 -10.03 -4.55
N TYR A 120 1.16 -11.16 -5.05
CA TYR A 120 -0.06 -11.19 -5.85
C TYR A 120 -1.29 -10.77 -5.04
N LEU A 121 -1.40 -11.26 -3.80
CA LEU A 121 -2.50 -10.89 -2.91
C LEU A 121 -2.49 -9.38 -2.63
N THR A 122 -1.32 -8.80 -2.36
CA THR A 122 -1.14 -7.37 -2.08
C THR A 122 -1.33 -6.46 -3.31
N GLY A 123 -1.36 -7.02 -4.52
CA GLY A 123 -1.61 -6.26 -5.76
C GLY A 123 -0.39 -5.51 -6.28
N CYS A 124 0.80 -6.12 -6.16
CA CYS A 124 2.07 -5.61 -6.65
C CYS A 124 2.46 -6.18 -8.03
#